data_AF-A0A2V5SQG4-F1
#
_entry.id   AF-A0A2V5SQG4-F1
#
_cell.length_a   1.000
_cell.length_b   1.000
_cell.length_c   1.000
_cell.angle_alpha   90.00
_cell.angle_beta   90.00
_cell.angle_gamma   90.00
#
_symmetry.space_group_name_H-M   'P 1'
#
loop_
_entity.id
_entity.type
_entity.pdbx_description
1 polymer ?
#
loop_
_entity_poly.entity_id
_entity_poly.type
_entity_poly.pdbx_seq_one_letter_code
_entity_poly.pdbx_strand_id
1 'polypeptide(L)'
;MKALGKIHVTVWLFGLAGAALFTILLIRQGLPQVGAAFAAAGWAIAAVIAFHFAVPVFLDALAWWVLFPKAERPALRQLLWMRWVGESVSTLVPSAAVGGDIVRARLAAINGTPLPLAAASVLADITLGVFVQIAFTLLGLGLIVSITGHKTFVGPTLVGALIGIVAVVGFYVVQRLGMFRFIGVVISKLANSPEWHSLGQSGATLDQTVRKLYARRGGVVGCCLWTTISLVLGSGEIWIALHAIGR
;
A
#
# COMPACT_ATOMS: atom_id res chain seq x y z
N MET A 1 -2.88 30.38 16.30
CA MET A 1 -3.73 29.94 15.16
C MET A 1 -3.33 30.47 13.77
N LYS A 2 -2.36 31.40 13.61
CA LYS A 2 -1.93 31.93 12.29
C LYS A 2 -1.00 31.01 11.45
N ALA A 3 -0.39 29.98 12.05
CA ALA A 3 0.58 29.11 11.36
C ALA A 3 -0.07 28.09 10.39
N LEU A 4 -1.28 27.60 10.71
CA LEU A 4 -2.00 26.62 9.89
C LEU A 4 -2.42 27.19 8.52
N GLY A 5 -2.68 28.50 8.42
CA GLY A 5 -3.06 29.13 7.15
C GLY A 5 -1.90 29.24 6.15
N LYS A 6 -0.68 29.52 6.63
CA LYS A 6 0.51 29.64 5.76
C LYS A 6 0.91 28.30 5.15
N ILE A 7 0.81 27.20 5.91
CA ILE A 7 1.15 25.86 5.43
C ILE A 7 0.22 25.43 4.30
N HIS A 8 -1.09 25.68 4.41
CA HIS A 8 -2.04 25.37 3.34
C HIS A 8 -1.73 26.15 2.06
N VAL A 9 -1.45 27.45 2.16
CA VAL A 9 -1.13 28.28 0.98
C VAL A 9 0.13 27.79 0.28
N THR A 10 1.17 27.42 1.05
CA THR A 10 2.41 26.87 0.49
C THR A 10 2.18 25.52 -0.21
N VAL A 11 1.37 24.62 0.36
CA VAL A 11 1.01 23.34 -0.26
C VAL A 11 0.27 23.54 -1.57
N TRP A 12 -0.72 24.45 -1.61
CA TRP A 12 -1.45 24.76 -2.83
C TRP A 12 -0.55 25.39 -3.91
N LEU A 13 0.35 26.30 -3.52
CA LEU A 13 1.30 26.92 -4.46
C LEU A 13 2.23 25.89 -5.08
N PHE A 14 2.85 25.01 -4.28
CA PHE A 14 3.73 23.97 -4.81
C PHE A 14 2.96 22.92 -5.62
N GLY A 15 1.74 22.56 -5.20
CA GLY A 15 0.89 21.64 -5.95
C GLY A 15 0.51 22.20 -7.33
N LEU A 16 0.09 23.46 -7.39
CA LEU A 16 -0.23 24.14 -8.65
C LEU A 16 1.01 24.36 -9.52
N ALA A 17 2.15 24.72 -8.93
CA ALA A 17 3.41 24.87 -9.67
C ALA A 17 3.87 23.53 -10.26
N GLY A 18 3.76 22.44 -9.51
CA GLY A 18 4.04 21.09 -9.99
C GLY A 18 3.09 20.67 -11.12
N ALA A 19 1.79 20.92 -10.96
CA ALA A 19 0.79 20.64 -11.99
C ALA A 19 1.03 21.45 -13.27
N ALA A 20 1.39 22.74 -13.14
CA ALA A 20 1.73 23.61 -14.26
C ALA A 20 2.99 23.12 -14.97
N LEU A 21 4.04 22.79 -14.22
CA LEU A 21 5.29 22.23 -14.76
C LEU A 21 5.03 20.92 -15.51
N PHE A 22 4.29 19.98 -14.91
CA PHE A 22 3.91 18.72 -15.54
C PHE A 22 3.13 18.95 -16.84
N THR A 23 2.15 19.85 -16.82
CA THR A 23 1.34 20.20 -18.00
C THR A 23 2.20 20.79 -19.11
N ILE A 24 3.12 21.71 -18.78
CA ILE A 24 4.04 22.32 -19.74
C ILE A 24 4.96 21.26 -20.36
N LEU A 25 5.53 20.38 -19.55
CA LEU A 25 6.39 19.29 -20.03
C LEU A 25 5.62 18.32 -20.93
N LEU A 26 4.39 17.97 -20.54
CA LEU A 26 3.54 17.07 -21.31
C LEU A 26 3.18 17.69 -22.67
N ILE A 27 2.78 18.96 -22.71
CA ILE A 27 2.51 19.69 -23.97
C ILE A 27 3.76 19.77 -24.85
N ARG A 28 4.94 20.06 -24.28
CA ARG A 28 6.16 20.27 -25.06
C ARG A 28 6.85 18.99 -25.52
N GLN A 29 6.77 17.91 -24.75
CA GLN A 29 7.59 16.72 -24.98
C GLN A 29 6.79 15.48 -25.34
N GLY A 30 5.52 15.36 -24.89
CA GLY A 30 4.83 14.07 -24.86
C GLY A 30 3.42 14.04 -25.44
N LEU A 31 2.74 15.18 -25.63
CA LEU A 31 1.30 15.19 -25.91
C LEU A 31 0.91 14.39 -27.17
N PRO A 32 1.60 14.52 -28.32
CA PRO A 32 1.28 13.70 -29.50
C PRO A 32 1.57 12.22 -29.29
N GLN A 33 2.63 11.88 -28.55
CA GLN A 33 3.05 10.50 -28.31
C GLN A 33 2.12 9.79 -27.32
N VAL A 34 1.68 10.50 -26.28
CA VAL A 34 0.65 10.04 -25.34
C VAL A 34 -0.66 9.81 -26.10
N GLY A 35 -1.10 10.79 -26.91
CA GLY A 35 -2.29 10.65 -27.73
C GLY A 35 -2.23 9.45 -28.68
N ALA A 36 -1.10 9.26 -29.35
CA ALA A 36 -0.87 8.10 -30.22
C ALA A 36 -0.88 6.78 -29.44
N ALA A 37 -0.28 6.72 -28.25
CA ALA A 37 -0.29 5.53 -27.40
C ALA A 37 -1.71 5.17 -26.92
N PHE A 38 -2.52 6.16 -26.54
CA PHE A 38 -3.93 5.94 -26.19
C PHE A 38 -4.74 5.45 -27.38
N ALA A 39 -4.52 6.02 -28.57
CA ALA A 39 -5.17 5.60 -29.80
C ALA A 39 -4.77 4.18 -30.22
N ALA A 40 -3.49 3.82 -30.09
CA ALA A 40 -2.96 2.49 -30.37
C ALA A 40 -3.51 1.44 -29.38
N ALA A 41 -3.57 1.79 -28.09
CA ALA A 41 -4.08 0.89 -27.07
C ALA A 41 -5.59 0.62 -27.23
N GLY A 42 -6.40 1.63 -27.61
CA GLY A 42 -7.82 1.46 -27.93
C GLY A 42 -8.61 0.67 -26.86
N TRP A 43 -9.29 -0.41 -27.26
CA TRP A 43 -10.05 -1.29 -26.35
C TRP A 43 -9.18 -2.09 -25.37
N ALA A 44 -7.87 -2.21 -25.60
CA ALA A 44 -6.98 -2.87 -24.66
C ALA A 44 -6.92 -2.12 -23.32
N ILE A 45 -7.16 -0.80 -23.31
CA ILE A 45 -7.26 -0.02 -22.06
C ILE A 45 -8.41 -0.56 -21.20
N ALA A 46 -9.58 -0.81 -21.79
CA ALA A 46 -10.71 -1.37 -21.07
C ALA A 46 -10.41 -2.79 -20.56
N ALA A 47 -9.69 -3.60 -21.35
CA ALA A 47 -9.26 -4.93 -20.94
C ALA A 47 -8.27 -4.88 -19.76
N VAL A 48 -7.31 -3.95 -19.77
CA VAL A 48 -6.36 -3.73 -18.67
C VAL A 48 -7.11 -3.28 -17.41
N ILE A 49 -8.04 -2.33 -17.52
CA ILE A 49 -8.85 -1.87 -16.39
C ILE A 49 -9.69 -3.02 -15.81
N ALA A 50 -10.35 -3.79 -16.67
CA ALA A 50 -11.15 -4.93 -16.24
C ALA A 50 -10.30 -6.01 -15.57
N PHE A 51 -9.14 -6.32 -16.13
CA PHE A 51 -8.20 -7.28 -15.55
C PHE A 51 -7.69 -6.80 -14.19
N HIS A 52 -7.31 -5.53 -14.08
CA HIS A 52 -6.82 -4.93 -12.85
C HIS A 52 -7.83 -5.02 -11.72
N PHE A 53 -9.08 -4.66 -12.00
CA PHE A 53 -10.13 -4.75 -11.01
C PHE A 53 -10.48 -6.20 -10.66
N ALA A 54 -10.50 -7.09 -11.65
CA ALA A 54 -10.91 -8.49 -11.45
C ALA A 54 -9.84 -9.32 -10.72
N VAL A 55 -8.56 -9.00 -10.92
CA VAL A 55 -7.45 -9.85 -10.49
C VAL A 55 -6.70 -9.24 -9.30
N PRO A 56 -5.80 -8.25 -9.44
CA PRO A 56 -5.04 -7.76 -8.29
C PRO A 56 -5.91 -7.16 -7.19
N VAL A 57 -6.90 -6.32 -7.51
CA VAL A 57 -7.77 -5.72 -6.47
C VAL A 57 -8.51 -6.80 -5.68
N PHE A 58 -8.97 -7.85 -6.36
CA PHE A 58 -9.68 -8.96 -5.73
C PHE A 58 -8.74 -9.84 -4.88
N LEU A 59 -7.57 -10.18 -5.40
CA LEU A 59 -6.59 -11.02 -4.72
C LEU A 59 -6.00 -10.32 -3.51
N ASP A 60 -5.78 -9.01 -3.61
CA ASP A 60 -5.35 -8.19 -2.48
C ASP A 60 -6.44 -8.07 -1.41
N ALA A 61 -7.71 -7.98 -1.81
CA ALA A 61 -8.81 -8.04 -0.87
C ALA A 61 -8.88 -9.41 -0.16
N LEU A 62 -8.59 -10.51 -0.87
CA LEU A 62 -8.47 -11.85 -0.29
C LEU A 62 -7.28 -11.98 0.66
N ALA A 63 -6.12 -11.41 0.31
CA ALA A 63 -4.94 -11.38 1.16
C ALA A 63 -5.28 -10.73 2.52
N TRP A 64 -5.94 -9.57 2.47
CA TRP A 64 -6.39 -8.88 3.67
C TRP A 64 -7.51 -9.65 4.41
N TRP A 65 -8.45 -10.26 3.69
CA TRP A 65 -9.55 -11.06 4.28
C TRP A 65 -9.05 -12.23 5.13
N VAL A 66 -7.99 -12.91 4.66
CA VAL A 66 -7.42 -14.09 5.35
C VAL A 66 -6.78 -13.72 6.70
N LEU A 67 -6.30 -12.48 6.86
CA LEU A 67 -5.75 -11.99 8.13
C LEU A 67 -6.82 -11.97 9.24
N PHE A 68 -8.07 -11.62 8.92
CA PHE A 68 -9.12 -11.53 9.94
C PHE A 68 -9.38 -12.89 10.63
N PRO A 69 -9.63 -12.91 11.96
CA PRO A 69 -10.11 -14.09 12.68
C PRO A 69 -11.44 -14.59 12.12
N LYS A 70 -11.65 -15.91 12.06
CA LYS A 70 -12.88 -16.48 11.48
C LYS A 70 -14.16 -15.92 12.10
N ALA A 71 -14.14 -15.61 13.40
CA ALA A 71 -15.28 -15.06 14.14
C ALA A 71 -15.56 -13.57 13.85
N GLU A 72 -14.57 -12.82 13.37
CA GLU A 72 -14.65 -11.36 13.15
C GLU A 72 -14.40 -11.00 11.68
N ARG A 73 -14.59 -11.96 10.76
CA ARG A 73 -14.34 -11.78 9.32
C ARG A 73 -15.50 -11.01 8.69
N PRO A 74 -15.25 -9.82 8.11
CA PRO A 74 -16.28 -9.12 7.34
C PRO A 74 -16.56 -9.86 6.02
N ALA A 75 -17.69 -9.52 5.38
CA ALA A 75 -18.04 -10.10 4.09
C ALA A 75 -16.99 -9.72 3.02
N LEU A 76 -16.60 -10.67 2.16
CA LEU A 76 -15.57 -10.43 1.14
C LEU A 76 -15.92 -9.26 0.22
N ARG A 77 -17.20 -9.09 -0.13
CA ARG A 77 -17.68 -7.96 -0.93
C ARG A 77 -17.45 -6.60 -0.25
N GLN A 78 -17.62 -6.53 1.07
CA GLN A 78 -17.34 -5.31 1.83
C GLN A 78 -15.84 -5.03 1.86
N LEU A 79 -15.01 -6.07 2.05
CA LEU A 79 -13.57 -5.94 2.04
C LEU A 79 -13.02 -5.50 0.67
N LEU A 80 -13.58 -6.04 -0.42
CA LEU A 80 -13.27 -5.64 -1.79
C LEU A 80 -13.58 -4.17 -2.02
N TRP A 81 -14.78 -3.73 -1.60
CA TRP A 81 -15.17 -2.32 -1.67
C TRP A 81 -14.22 -1.42 -0.89
N MET A 82 -13.87 -1.79 0.35
CA MET A 82 -12.93 -1.03 1.17
C MET A 82 -11.54 -0.96 0.55
N ARG A 83 -11.04 -2.08 -0.01
CA ARG A 83 -9.74 -2.13 -0.70
C ARG A 83 -9.73 -1.20 -1.91
N TRP A 84 -10.78 -1.26 -2.73
CA TRP A 84 -10.92 -0.41 -3.91
C TRP A 84 -10.97 1.08 -3.58
N VAL A 85 -11.73 1.46 -2.55
CA VAL A 85 -11.78 2.85 -2.07
C VAL A 85 -10.41 3.29 -1.54
N GLY A 86 -9.76 2.45 -0.74
CA GLY A 86 -8.43 2.73 -0.21
C GLY A 86 -7.39 2.95 -1.31
N GLU A 87 -7.37 2.06 -2.30
CA GLU A 87 -6.47 2.15 -3.45
C GLU A 87 -6.75 3.39 -4.30
N SER A 88 -8.02 3.72 -4.52
CA SER A 88 -8.42 4.95 -5.21
C SER A 88 -7.93 6.19 -4.45
N VAL A 89 -8.00 6.20 -3.12
CA VAL A 89 -7.46 7.31 -2.31
C VAL A 89 -5.94 7.39 -2.40
N SER A 90 -5.23 6.26 -2.27
CA SER A 90 -3.76 6.23 -2.34
C SER A 90 -3.23 6.60 -3.72
N THR A 91 -3.96 6.27 -4.79
CA THR A 91 -3.58 6.62 -6.18
C THR A 91 -3.90 8.08 -6.51
N LEU A 92 -5.06 8.60 -6.08
CA LEU A 92 -5.46 9.99 -6.35
C LEU A 92 -4.76 11.02 -5.45
N VAL A 93 -4.30 10.61 -4.27
CA VAL A 93 -3.59 11.49 -3.32
C VAL A 93 -2.19 10.94 -3.02
N PRO A 94 -1.22 11.07 -3.95
CA PRO A 94 0.11 10.49 -3.79
C PRO A 94 0.88 11.03 -2.56
N SER A 95 0.62 12.28 -2.17
CA SER A 95 1.20 12.90 -0.96
C SER A 95 0.71 12.24 0.33
N ALA A 96 -0.36 11.45 0.25
CA ALA A 96 -0.93 10.68 1.34
C ALA A 96 -1.00 9.20 0.94
N ALA A 97 0.10 8.61 0.45
CA ALA A 97 0.17 7.17 0.17
C ALA A 97 -0.29 6.29 1.36
N VAL A 98 -0.16 6.80 2.59
CA VAL A 98 -0.65 6.18 3.85
C VAL A 98 -2.15 6.44 4.11
N GLY A 99 -2.72 7.46 3.47
CA GLY A 99 -4.11 7.89 3.64
C GLY A 99 -5.14 6.84 3.21
N GLY A 100 -4.90 6.12 2.10
CA GLY A 100 -5.79 5.04 1.68
C GLY A 100 -5.85 3.89 2.67
N ASP A 101 -4.72 3.56 3.32
CA ASP A 101 -4.67 2.54 4.37
C ASP A 101 -5.38 2.98 5.66
N ILE A 102 -5.28 4.26 6.02
CA ILE A 102 -6.05 4.82 7.13
C ILE A 102 -7.55 4.76 6.82
N VAL A 103 -7.95 5.09 5.59
CA VAL A 103 -9.34 5.00 5.14
C VAL A 103 -9.83 3.56 5.20
N ARG A 104 -9.04 2.57 4.76
CA ARG A 104 -9.37 1.14 4.87
C ARG A 104 -9.61 0.69 6.31
N ALA A 105 -8.71 1.05 7.22
CA ALA A 105 -8.86 0.74 8.64
C ALA A 105 -10.12 1.39 9.23
N ARG A 106 -10.40 2.65 8.85
CA ARG A 106 -11.57 3.38 9.32
C ARG A 106 -12.88 2.80 8.76
N LEU A 107 -12.91 2.45 7.49
CA LEU A 107 -14.08 1.82 6.87
C LEU A 107 -14.36 0.46 7.48
N ALA A 108 -13.34 -0.36 7.73
CA ALA A 108 -13.51 -1.63 8.45
C ALA A 108 -14.07 -1.40 9.86
N ALA A 109 -13.62 -0.36 10.56
CA ALA A 109 -14.11 -0.02 11.89
C ALA A 109 -15.59 0.42 11.90
N ILE A 110 -15.99 1.25 10.93
CA ILE A 110 -17.39 1.70 10.78
C ILE A 110 -18.31 0.54 10.40
N ASN A 111 -17.80 -0.47 9.69
CA ASN A 111 -18.53 -1.68 9.31
C ASN A 111 -18.51 -2.78 10.40
N GLY A 112 -18.24 -2.42 11.66
CA GLY A 112 -18.41 -3.30 12.82
C GLY A 112 -17.16 -4.07 13.26
N THR A 113 -16.01 -3.88 12.60
CA THR A 113 -14.74 -4.44 13.10
C THR A 113 -14.23 -3.60 14.28
N PRO A 114 -13.74 -4.17 15.38
CA PRO A 114 -13.06 -3.39 16.41
C PRO A 114 -11.89 -2.59 15.83
N LEU A 115 -11.82 -1.29 16.11
CA LEU A 115 -10.78 -0.40 15.56
C LEU A 115 -9.34 -0.92 15.76
N PRO A 116 -8.96 -1.50 16.93
CA PRO A 116 -7.63 -2.09 17.09
C PRO A 116 -7.37 -3.27 16.15
N LEU A 117 -8.38 -4.08 15.85
CA LEU A 117 -8.27 -5.20 14.91
C LEU A 117 -8.17 -4.70 13.46
N ALA A 118 -8.98 -3.72 13.08
CA ALA A 118 -8.94 -3.11 11.75
C ALA A 118 -7.58 -2.45 11.46
N ALA A 119 -7.05 -1.68 12.42
CA ALA A 119 -5.73 -1.07 12.28
C ALA A 119 -4.61 -2.12 12.25
N ALA A 120 -4.66 -3.13 13.13
CA ALA A 120 -3.69 -4.21 13.15
C ALA A 120 -3.68 -5.03 11.86
N SER A 121 -4.85 -5.29 11.26
CA SER A 121 -4.94 -6.08 10.03
C SER A 121 -4.40 -5.31 8.82
N VAL A 122 -4.67 -4.02 8.71
CA VAL A 122 -4.10 -3.17 7.65
C VAL A 122 -2.58 -3.04 7.81
N LEU A 123 -2.08 -2.83 9.03
CA LEU A 123 -0.63 -2.75 9.27
C LEU A 123 0.08 -4.06 8.93
N ALA A 124 -0.51 -5.20 9.30
CA ALA A 124 0.03 -6.51 8.95
C ALA A 124 0.00 -6.74 7.43
N ASP A 125 -1.10 -6.40 6.77
CA ASP A 125 -1.25 -6.48 5.30
C ASP A 125 -0.15 -5.68 4.58
N ILE A 126 0.09 -4.42 4.97
CA ILE A 126 1.17 -3.59 4.41
C ILE A 126 2.54 -4.23 4.68
N THR A 127 2.81 -4.65 5.92
CA THR A 127 4.13 -5.18 6.29
C THR A 127 4.44 -6.46 5.52
N LEU A 128 3.47 -7.37 5.41
CA LEU A 128 3.60 -8.60 4.64
C LEU A 128 3.68 -8.31 3.14
N GLY A 129 2.90 -7.35 2.65
CA GLY A 129 2.93 -6.92 1.26
C GLY A 129 4.29 -6.39 0.83
N VAL A 130 4.92 -5.52 1.63
CA VAL A 130 6.28 -5.03 1.35
C VAL A 130 7.30 -6.17 1.38
N PHE A 131 7.17 -7.11 2.32
CA PHE A 131 8.05 -8.28 2.37
C PHE A 131 7.96 -9.13 1.09
N VAL A 132 6.73 -9.44 0.65
CA VAL A 132 6.49 -10.20 -0.59
C VAL A 132 6.97 -9.41 -1.81
N GLN A 133 6.75 -8.09 -1.84
CA GLN A 133 7.21 -7.21 -2.91
C GLN A 133 8.74 -7.24 -3.06
N ILE A 134 9.49 -7.19 -1.96
CA ILE A 134 10.95 -7.28 -1.98
C ILE A 134 11.39 -8.62 -2.56
N ALA A 135 10.78 -9.73 -2.09
CA ALA A 135 11.08 -11.07 -2.59
C ALA A 135 10.78 -11.18 -4.10
N PHE A 136 9.62 -10.70 -4.54
CA PHE A 136 9.23 -10.68 -5.96
C PHE A 136 10.18 -9.83 -6.81
N THR A 137 10.60 -8.66 -6.31
CA THR A 137 11.54 -7.76 -6.99
C THR A 137 12.91 -8.42 -7.17
N LEU A 138 13.41 -9.11 -6.14
CA LEU A 138 14.67 -9.86 -6.20
C LEU A 138 14.59 -11.04 -7.18
N LEU A 139 13.46 -11.75 -7.21
CA LEU A 139 13.22 -12.83 -8.19
C LEU A 139 13.19 -12.27 -9.61
N GLY A 140 12.47 -11.17 -9.86
CA GLY A 140 12.42 -10.51 -11.16
C GLY A 140 13.80 -10.05 -11.63
N LEU A 141 14.61 -9.47 -10.74
CA LEU A 141 16.00 -9.12 -11.04
C LEU A 141 16.83 -10.35 -11.41
N GLY A 142 16.71 -11.44 -10.63
CA GLY A 142 17.42 -12.69 -10.91
C GLY A 142 17.10 -13.25 -12.29
N LEU A 143 15.82 -13.21 -12.69
CA LEU A 143 15.36 -13.63 -14.02
C LEU A 143 15.91 -12.73 -15.14
N ILE A 144 15.91 -11.40 -14.95
CA ILE A 144 16.46 -10.47 -15.95
C ILE A 144 17.96 -10.71 -16.13
N VAL A 145 18.70 -10.93 -15.04
CA VAL A 145 20.15 -11.18 -15.12
C VAL A 145 20.44 -12.52 -15.78
N SER A 146 19.67 -13.57 -15.49
CA SER A 146 19.88 -14.90 -16.07
C SER A 146 19.58 -14.94 -17.56
N ILE A 147 18.58 -14.18 -18.03
CA ILE A 147 18.18 -14.14 -19.44
C ILE A 147 19.06 -13.17 -20.24
N THR A 148 19.27 -11.95 -19.74
CA THR A 148 19.88 -10.87 -20.52
C THR A 148 21.38 -10.72 -20.24
N GLY A 149 21.92 -11.29 -19.15
CA GLY A 149 23.32 -11.16 -18.75
C GLY A 149 23.77 -9.76 -18.29
N HIS A 150 22.88 -8.76 -18.38
CA HIS A 150 23.17 -7.36 -18.06
C HIS A 150 23.16 -7.14 -16.54
N LYS A 151 24.33 -6.79 -15.98
CA LYS A 151 24.51 -6.61 -14.53
C LYS A 151 24.34 -5.16 -14.03
N THR A 152 24.07 -4.22 -14.93
CA THR A 152 24.03 -2.77 -14.63
C THR A 152 23.11 -2.40 -13.46
N PHE A 153 21.99 -3.10 -13.32
CA PHE A 153 21.00 -2.83 -12.26
C PHE A 153 21.17 -3.68 -10.99
N VAL A 154 22.11 -4.63 -10.99
CA VAL A 154 22.27 -5.58 -9.87
C VAL A 154 22.72 -4.87 -8.60
N GLY A 155 23.76 -4.05 -8.68
CA GLY A 155 24.29 -3.32 -7.52
C GLY A 155 23.24 -2.43 -6.83
N PRO A 156 22.61 -1.48 -7.56
CA PRO A 156 21.59 -0.61 -6.98
C PRO A 156 20.39 -1.37 -6.41
N THR A 157 19.92 -2.43 -7.09
CA THR A 157 18.76 -3.20 -6.64
C THR A 157 19.08 -4.02 -5.39
N LEU A 158 20.29 -4.58 -5.27
CA LEU A 158 20.72 -5.29 -4.06
C LEU A 158 20.83 -4.35 -2.87
N VAL A 159 21.39 -3.15 -3.06
CA VAL A 159 21.46 -2.12 -2.01
C VAL A 159 20.04 -1.70 -1.59
N GLY A 160 19.17 -1.41 -2.56
CA GLY A 160 17.77 -1.07 -2.29
C GLY A 160 17.01 -2.18 -1.56
N ALA A 161 17.20 -3.44 -1.97
CA ALA A 161 16.61 -4.59 -1.31
C ALA A 161 17.14 -4.77 0.11
N LEU A 162 18.44 -4.60 0.36
CA LEU A 162 19.02 -4.65 1.69
C LEU A 162 18.44 -3.57 2.60
N ILE A 163 18.38 -2.32 2.11
CA ILE A 163 17.75 -1.21 2.84
C ILE A 163 16.28 -1.54 3.13
N GLY A 164 15.54 -2.06 2.14
CA GLY A 164 14.16 -2.48 2.29
C GLY A 164 13.99 -3.57 3.35
N ILE A 165 14.83 -4.61 3.32
CA ILE A 165 14.82 -5.70 4.31
C ILE A 165 15.09 -5.14 5.71
N VAL A 166 16.12 -4.30 5.87
CA VAL A 166 16.45 -3.69 7.16
C VAL A 166 15.29 -2.81 7.65
N ALA A 167 14.67 -2.03 6.78
CA ALA A 167 13.53 -1.19 7.11
C ALA A 167 12.31 -2.02 7.54
N VAL A 168 11.96 -3.08 6.78
CA VAL A 168 10.83 -3.96 7.09
C VAL A 168 11.06 -4.74 8.36
N VAL A 169 12.25 -5.32 8.55
CA VAL A 169 12.60 -6.06 9.76
C VAL A 169 12.63 -5.11 10.96
N GLY A 170 13.23 -3.94 10.84
CA GLY A 170 13.22 -2.91 11.87
C GLY A 170 11.80 -2.49 12.24
N PHE A 171 10.96 -2.21 11.24
CA PHE A 171 9.55 -1.86 11.45
C PHE A 171 8.77 -3.00 12.10
N TYR A 172 8.97 -4.25 11.67
CA TYR A 172 8.36 -5.43 12.28
C TYR A 172 8.78 -5.62 13.75
N VAL A 173 10.07 -5.45 14.06
CA VAL A 173 10.60 -5.51 15.43
C VAL A 173 9.98 -4.40 16.27
N VAL A 174 9.92 -3.17 15.75
CA VAL A 174 9.33 -2.02 16.43
C VAL A 174 7.82 -2.21 16.66
N GLN A 175 7.08 -2.74 15.67
CA GLN A 175 5.67 -3.16 15.83
C GLN A 175 5.52 -4.20 16.94
N ARG A 176 6.43 -5.18 17.04
CA ARG A 176 6.39 -6.23 18.06
C ARG A 176 6.75 -5.70 19.45
N LEU A 177 7.66 -4.75 19.56
CA LEU A 177 8.10 -4.16 20.83
C LEU A 177 7.07 -3.21 21.48
N GLY A 178 5.99 -2.88 20.78
CA GLY A 178 4.89 -2.08 21.31
C GLY A 178 5.02 -0.59 21.04
N MET A 179 5.35 -0.25 19.78
CA MET A 179 5.54 1.13 19.34
C MET A 179 4.29 1.99 19.61
N PHE A 180 3.09 1.45 19.44
CA PHE A 180 1.86 2.23 19.58
C PHE A 180 1.58 2.58 21.05
N ARG A 181 1.90 1.68 21.98
CA ARG A 181 1.94 2.00 23.41
C ARG A 181 2.97 3.08 23.71
N PHE A 182 4.19 2.98 23.17
CA PHE A 182 5.24 3.97 23.42
C PHE A 182 4.87 5.37 22.91
N ILE A 183 4.37 5.46 21.68
CA ILE A 183 3.87 6.71 21.09
C ILE A 183 2.70 7.27 21.91
N GLY A 184 1.75 6.43 22.30
CA GLY A 184 0.62 6.86 23.14
C GLY A 184 1.06 7.43 24.50
N VAL A 185 2.06 6.83 25.14
CA VAL A 185 2.60 7.30 26.44
C VAL A 185 3.45 8.57 26.30
N VAL A 186 4.25 8.69 25.23
CA VAL A 186 5.04 9.90 24.99
C VAL A 186 4.12 11.08 24.67
N ILE A 187 3.08 10.86 23.86
CA ILE A 187 2.10 11.89 23.52
C ILE A 187 1.25 12.27 24.73
N SER A 188 0.81 11.31 25.56
CA SER A 188 0.04 11.65 26.77
C SER A 188 0.86 12.37 27.84
N LYS A 189 2.19 12.15 27.88
CA LYS A 189 3.09 12.94 28.72
C LYS A 189 3.32 14.35 28.21
N LEU A 190 3.28 14.57 26.88
CA LEU A 190 3.39 15.90 26.28
C LEU A 190 2.07 16.68 26.30
N ALA A 191 0.95 15.98 26.12
CA ALA A 191 -0.39 16.55 26.10
C ALA A 191 -1.11 16.13 27.39
N ASN A 192 -1.05 17.00 28.39
CA ASN A 192 -1.59 16.80 29.74
C ASN A 192 -3.14 16.85 29.75
N SER A 193 -3.81 16.01 28.95
CA SER A 193 -5.28 15.95 28.86
C SER A 193 -5.80 14.51 29.03
N PRO A 194 -6.98 14.33 29.68
CA PRO A 194 -7.56 13.00 29.96
C PRO A 194 -7.86 12.16 28.71
N GLU A 195 -8.12 12.81 27.56
CA GLU A 195 -8.39 12.12 26.29
C GLU A 195 -7.16 11.34 25.80
N TRP A 196 -5.94 11.80 26.09
CA TRP A 196 -4.70 11.14 25.67
C TRP A 196 -4.33 9.92 26.52
N HIS A 197 -4.85 9.82 27.75
CA HIS A 197 -4.70 8.59 28.54
C HIS A 197 -5.46 7.40 27.92
N SER A 198 -6.60 7.67 27.28
CA SER A 198 -7.35 6.65 26.53
C SER A 198 -6.57 6.14 25.30
N LEU A 199 -5.74 6.99 24.70
CA LEU A 199 -4.89 6.64 23.56
C LEU A 199 -3.71 5.73 23.97
N GLY A 200 -3.15 5.91 25.16
CA GLY A 200 -2.15 4.99 25.71
C GLY A 200 -2.68 3.56 25.93
N GLN A 201 -3.90 3.44 26.47
CA GLN A 201 -4.58 2.14 26.62
C GLN A 201 -4.98 1.53 25.26
N SER A 202 -5.45 2.36 24.33
CA SER A 202 -5.77 1.95 22.96
C SER A 202 -4.53 1.49 22.17
N GLY A 203 -3.37 2.08 22.42
CA GLY A 203 -2.09 1.64 21.86
C GLY A 203 -1.69 0.26 22.37
N ALA A 204 -1.88 -0.01 23.68
CA ALA A 204 -1.58 -1.32 24.26
C ALA A 204 -2.50 -2.43 23.73
N THR A 205 -3.79 -2.15 23.52
CA THR A 205 -4.73 -3.11 22.92
C THR A 205 -4.40 -3.35 21.44
N LEU A 206 -3.96 -2.33 20.70
CA LEU A 206 -3.47 -2.46 19.33
C LEU A 206 -2.22 -3.36 19.27
N ASP A 207 -1.22 -3.13 20.11
CA ASP A 207 0.01 -3.94 20.15
C ASP A 207 -0.29 -5.41 20.47
N GLN A 208 -1.20 -5.68 21.41
CA GLN A 208 -1.63 -7.04 21.74
C GLN A 208 -2.36 -7.69 20.55
N THR A 209 -3.17 -6.94 19.83
CA THR A 209 -3.92 -7.43 18.66
C THR A 209 -2.99 -7.74 17.49
N VAL A 210 -2.00 -6.89 17.22
CA VAL A 210 -0.94 -7.13 16.25
C VAL A 210 -0.18 -8.42 16.57
N ARG A 211 0.21 -8.63 17.84
CA ARG A 211 0.88 -9.86 18.27
C ARG A 211 0.01 -11.10 18.06
N LYS A 212 -1.28 -11.05 18.41
CA LYS A 212 -2.25 -12.14 18.19
C LYS A 212 -2.42 -12.46 16.70
N LEU A 213 -2.43 -11.43 15.84
CA LEU A 213 -2.57 -11.59 14.40
C LEU A 213 -1.35 -12.31 13.80
N TYR A 214 -0.14 -11.86 14.15
CA TYR A 214 1.10 -12.51 13.69
C TYR A 214 1.31 -13.92 14.26
N ALA A 215 0.74 -14.23 15.43
CA ALA A 215 0.79 -15.59 15.99
C ALA A 215 0.00 -16.61 15.13
N ARG A 216 -0.98 -16.14 14.35
CA ARG A 216 -1.78 -16.99 13.45
C ARG A 216 -1.04 -17.22 12.14
N ARG A 217 -0.11 -18.19 12.15
CA ARG A 217 0.72 -18.55 10.98
C ARG A 217 -0.11 -18.78 9.70
N GLY A 218 -1.27 -19.43 9.79
CA GLY A 218 -2.13 -19.65 8.63
C GLY A 218 -2.69 -18.36 8.01
N GLY A 219 -2.96 -17.33 8.83
CA GLY A 219 -3.39 -16.01 8.33
C GLY A 219 -2.25 -15.27 7.63
N VAL A 220 -1.06 -15.29 8.24
CA VAL A 220 0.15 -14.66 7.70
C VAL A 220 0.58 -15.32 6.38
N VAL A 221 0.69 -16.65 6.37
CA VAL A 221 1.08 -17.41 5.17
C VAL A 221 0.03 -17.23 4.07
N GLY A 222 -1.26 -17.30 4.41
CA GLY A 222 -2.33 -17.07 3.45
C GLY A 222 -2.31 -15.67 2.84
N CYS A 223 -2.05 -14.63 3.64
CA CYS A 223 -1.84 -13.27 3.15
C CYS A 223 -0.67 -13.23 2.16
N CYS A 224 0.50 -13.73 2.54
CA CYS A 224 1.67 -13.73 1.66
C CYS A 224 1.45 -14.48 0.35
N LEU A 225 0.76 -15.64 0.40
CA LEU A 225 0.43 -16.42 -0.79
C LEU A 225 -0.49 -15.64 -1.73
N TRP A 226 -1.57 -15.06 -1.21
CA TRP A 226 -2.49 -14.27 -2.03
C TRP A 226 -1.83 -13.03 -2.61
N THR A 227 -0.99 -12.33 -1.83
CA THR A 227 -0.20 -11.19 -2.35
C THR A 227 0.80 -11.64 -3.41
N THR A 228 1.43 -12.81 -3.26
CA THR A 228 2.36 -13.34 -4.27
C THR A 228 1.62 -13.64 -5.57
N ILE A 229 0.45 -14.29 -5.48
CA ILE A 229 -0.41 -14.57 -6.63
C ILE A 229 -0.89 -13.27 -7.28
N SER A 230 -1.25 -12.27 -6.47
CA SER A 230 -1.63 -10.93 -6.93
C SER A 230 -0.51 -10.27 -7.74
N LEU A 231 0.74 -10.29 -7.25
CA LEU A 231 1.89 -9.73 -7.97
C LEU A 231 2.22 -10.49 -9.26
N VAL A 232 2.21 -11.83 -9.21
CA VAL A 232 2.47 -12.65 -10.39
C VAL A 232 1.42 -12.40 -11.46
N LEU A 233 0.14 -12.43 -11.11
CA LEU A 233 -0.93 -12.19 -12.07
C LEU A 233 -1.02 -10.73 -12.51
N GLY A 234 -0.70 -9.79 -11.62
CA GLY A 234 -0.60 -8.36 -11.92
C GLY A 234 0.48 -8.05 -12.97
N SER A 235 1.55 -8.86 -13.06
CA SER A 235 2.52 -8.74 -14.16
C SER A 235 1.90 -8.97 -15.55
N GLY A 236 0.77 -9.69 -15.61
CA GLY A 236 -0.04 -9.88 -16.81
C GLY A 236 -0.62 -8.58 -17.36
N GLU A 237 -0.92 -7.59 -16.50
CA GLU A 237 -1.37 -6.26 -16.96
C GLU A 237 -0.32 -5.58 -17.83
N ILE A 238 0.93 -5.64 -17.36
CA ILE A 238 2.07 -5.05 -18.05
C ILE A 238 2.26 -5.74 -19.40
N TRP A 239 2.11 -7.07 -19.45
CA TRP A 239 2.18 -7.82 -20.69
C TRP A 239 1.06 -7.44 -21.69
N ILE A 240 -0.19 -7.35 -21.23
CA ILE A 240 -1.33 -6.92 -22.06
C ILE A 240 -1.09 -5.50 -22.59
N ALA A 241 -0.66 -4.58 -21.72
CA ALA A 241 -0.39 -3.20 -22.08
C ALA A 241 0.74 -3.08 -23.12
N LEU A 242 1.85 -3.78 -22.91
CA LEU A 242 2.98 -3.79 -23.84
C LEU A 242 2.60 -4.40 -25.20
N HIS A 243 1.81 -5.48 -25.20
CA HIS A 243 1.33 -6.10 -26.43
C HIS A 243 0.34 -5.21 -27.21
N ALA A 244 -0.43 -4.39 -26.50
CA ALA A 244 -1.36 -3.45 -27.11
C ALA A 244 -0.65 -2.22 -27.71
N ILE A 245 0.42 -1.73 -27.07
CA ILE A 245 1.17 -0.54 -27.51
C ILE A 245 2.27 -0.90 -28.53
N GLY A 246 2.84 -2.10 -28.46
CA GLY A 246 3.89 -2.58 -29.35
C GLY A 246 3.41 -3.13 -30.71
N ARG A 247 2.13 -2.96 -31.02
CA ARG A 247 1.55 -3.18 -32.37
C ARG A 247 1.47 -1.86 -33.12
#